data_AF-A0A3D3ZRZ0-F1
#
_entry.id   AF-A0A3D3ZRZ0-F1
#
_cell.length_a   1.000
_cell.length_b   1.000
_cell.length_c   1.000
_cell.angle_alpha   90.00
_cell.angle_beta   90.00
_cell.angle_gamma   90.00
#
_symmetry.space_group_name_H-M   'P 1'
#
loop_
_entity.id
_entity.type
_entity.pdbx_description
1 polymer ?
#
loop_
_entity_poly.entity_id
_entity_poly.type
_entity_poly.pdbx_seq_one_letter_code
_entity_poly.pdbx_strand_id
1 'polypeptide(L)' 'NHPLDCPICDQGGECDLQDQAMAYGVDFSRYREAKRASDDLDLGPLVETHMTRCIS' A
#
# COMPACT_ATOMS: atom_id res chain seq x y z
N ASN A 1 -5.95 3.49 4.99
CA ASN A 1 -5.86 2.10 5.50
C ASN A 1 -4.87 1.25 4.70
N HIS A 2 -3.71 1.81 4.34
CA HIS A 2 -2.72 1.10 3.55
C HIS A 2 -2.03 0.00 4.39
N PRO A 3 -1.80 -1.21 3.83
CA PRO A 3 -1.14 -2.33 4.51
C PRO A 3 0.34 -2.03 4.76
N LEU A 4 0.97 -2.83 5.62
CA LEU A 4 2.40 -2.73 5.94
C LEU A 4 3.22 -3.69 5.05
N ASP A 5 2.92 -3.67 3.76
CA ASP A 5 3.43 -4.64 2.80
C ASP A 5 4.64 -4.12 2.01
N CYS A 6 5.24 -2.99 2.40
CA CYS A 6 6.37 -2.41 1.68
C CYS A 6 7.52 -3.40 1.40
N PRO A 7 7.89 -4.34 2.30
CA PRO A 7 8.95 -5.31 2.01
C PRO A 7 8.61 -6.37 0.96
N ILE A 8 7.31 -6.61 0.71
CA ILE A 8 6.80 -7.60 -0.25
C ILE A 8 6.10 -6.94 -1.45
N CYS A 9 6.14 -5.61 -1.51
CA CYS A 9 5.57 -4.84 -2.59
C CYS A 9 6.64 -4.71 -3.68
N ASP A 10 6.30 -5.09 -4.91
CA ASP A 10 7.24 -4.97 -6.05
C ASP A 10 7.64 -3.51 -6.32
N GLN A 11 6.78 -2.55 -5.98
CA GLN A 11 7.07 -1.11 -6.05
C GLN A 11 7.78 -0.58 -4.79
N GLY A 12 8.21 -1.45 -3.88
CA GLY A 12 8.95 -1.05 -2.68
C GLY A 12 10.28 -0.39 -3.06
N GLY A 13 10.46 0.89 -2.69
CA GLY A 13 11.64 1.68 -3.03
C GLY A 13 11.45 2.64 -4.21
N GLU A 14 10.42 2.47 -5.03
CA GLU A 14 10.04 3.40 -6.12
C GLU A 14 8.59 3.89 -5.99
N CYS A 15 7.98 3.67 -4.82
CA CYS A 15 6.60 4.03 -4.56
C CYS A 15 6.48 5.52 -4.19
N ASP A 16 5.76 6.29 -4.99
CA ASP A 16 5.46 7.71 -4.71
C ASP A 16 4.86 7.93 -3.31
N LEU A 17 4.05 6.98 -2.82
CA LEU A 17 3.46 7.07 -1.48
C LEU A 17 4.53 6.98 -0.39
N GLN A 18 5.54 6.14 -0.59
CA GLN A 18 6.67 6.01 0.35
C GLN A 18 7.49 7.29 0.35
N ASP A 19 7.82 7.83 -0.83
CA ASP A 19 8.61 9.04 -0.96
C ASP A 19 7.90 10.26 -0.35
N GLN A 20 6.61 10.41 -0.61
CA GLN A 20 5.81 11.48 -0.02
C GLN A 20 5.67 11.32 1.49
N ALA A 21 5.52 10.09 1.99
CA ALA A 21 5.48 9.83 3.43
C ALA A 21 6.83 10.14 4.11
N MET A 22 7.95 9.87 3.45
CA MET A 22 9.29 10.22 3.97
C MET A 22 9.58 11.72 3.89
N ALA A 23 9.11 12.40 2.84
CA ALA A 23 9.38 13.83 2.63
C ALA A 23 8.44 14.75 3.43
N TYR A 24 7.17 14.36 3.56
CA TYR A 24 6.11 15.22 4.11
C TYR A 24 5.21 14.52 5.15
N GLY A 25 5.33 13.20 5.30
CA GLY A 25 4.53 12.42 6.22
C GLY A 25 4.96 12.62 7.68
N VAL A 26 4.16 12.04 8.57
CA VAL A 26 4.44 12.03 10.02
C VAL A 26 5.13 10.72 10.40
N ASP A 27 6.15 10.80 11.25
CA ASP A 27 6.98 9.65 11.66
C ASP A 27 6.21 8.52 12.38
N PHE A 28 4.96 8.78 12.82
CA PHE A 28 4.16 7.81 13.54
C PHE A 28 2.70 7.75 13.06
N SER A 29 2.17 6.52 13.01
CA SER A 29 0.75 6.30 12.78
C SER A 29 -0.04 6.39 14.09
N ARG A 30 -1.15 7.14 14.07
CA ARG A 30 -2.13 7.15 15.18
C ARG A 30 -3.17 6.03 15.06
N TYR A 31 -3.23 5.36 13.90
CA TYR A 31 -4.23 4.34 13.61
C TYR A 31 -3.78 2.97 14.16
N ARG A 32 -4.52 2.41 15.10
CA ARG A 32 -4.24 1.13 15.77
C ARG A 32 -5.32 0.06 15.54
N GLU A 33 -6.36 0.40 14.80
CA GLU A 33 -7.47 -0.51 14.50
C GLU A 33 -7.13 -1.43 13.32
N ALA A 34 -7.96 -2.45 13.11
CA ALA A 34 -7.81 -3.36 11.98
C ALA A 34 -7.97 -2.58 10.66
N LYS A 35 -6.93 -2.59 9.83
CA LYS A 35 -6.93 -1.97 8.52
C LYS A 35 -7.91 -2.71 7.60
N ARG A 36 -8.58 -1.97 6.72
CA ARG A 36 -9.41 -2.54 5.66
C ARG A 36 -8.60 -3.50 4.80
N ALA A 37 -9.15 -4.68 4.57
CA ALA A 37 -8.74 -5.57 3.48
C ALA A 37 -9.80 -5.47 2.37
N SER A 38 -9.35 -5.36 1.13
CA SER A 38 -10.19 -5.41 -0.08
C SER A 38 -9.82 -6.67 -0.84
N ASP A 39 -10.79 -7.32 -1.46
CA ASP A 39 -10.53 -8.47 -2.31
C ASP A 39 -9.79 -8.04 -3.59
N ASP A 40 -8.83 -8.87 -4.03
CA ASP A 40 -8.07 -8.63 -5.25
C ASP A 40 -8.92 -8.92 -6.48
N LEU A 41 -8.80 -8.06 -7.49
CA LEU A 41 -9.61 -8.13 -8.70
C LEU A 41 -8.82 -8.81 -9.81
N ASP A 42 -9.30 -9.93 -10.34
CA ASP A 42 -8.64 -10.61 -11.45
C ASP A 42 -8.75 -9.77 -12.75
N LEU A 43 -7.66 -9.09 -13.11
CA LEU A 43 -7.50 -8.34 -14.36
C LEU A 43 -6.81 -9.17 -15.45
N GLY A 44 -6.66 -10.48 -15.26
CA GLY A 44 -6.02 -11.41 -16.17
C GLY A 44 -4.55 -11.70 -15.84
N PRO A 45 -3.88 -12.55 -16.65
CA PRO A 45 -2.60 -13.16 -16.28
C PRO A 45 -1.37 -12.23 -16.40
N LEU A 46 -1.55 -11.00 -16.90
CA LEU A 46 -0.46 -10.06 -17.15
C LEU A 46 -0.27 -9.04 -16.04
N VAL A 47 -1.30 -8.79 -15.23
CA VAL A 47 -1.29 -7.73 -14.21
C VAL A 47 -1.76 -8.35 -12.90
N GLU A 48 -0.83 -8.55 -11.97
CA GLU A 48 -1.17 -8.92 -10.60
C GLU A 48 -1.73 -7.69 -9.87
N THR A 49 -2.89 -7.86 -9.24
CA THR A 49 -3.55 -6.77 -8.51
C THR A 49 -3.50 -7.02 -7.01
N HIS A 50 -3.10 -6.01 -6.26
CA HIS A 50 -3.23 -5.99 -4.80
C HIS A 50 -4.07 -4.79 -4.38
N MET A 51 -5.39 -4.98 -4.33
CA MET A 51 -6.38 -3.92 -4.09
C MET A 51 -6.35 -3.40 -2.65
N THR A 52 -5.76 -4.16 -1.73
CA THR A 52 -5.44 -3.71 -0.37
C THR A 52 -4.40 -2.58 -0.35
N ARG A 53 -3.47 -2.56 -1.32
CA ARG A 53 -2.40 -1.56 -1.45
C ARG A 53 -2.88 -0.29 -2.17
N CYS A 54 -3.98 -0.36 -2.91
CA CYS A 54 -4.58 0.79 -3.59
C CYS A 54 -5.10 1.83 -2.57
N ILE A 55 -4.92 3.12 -2.88
CA ILE A 55 -5.22 4.25 -1.96
C ILE A 55 -6.52 5.00 -2.28
N SER A 56 -7.35 4.52 -3.22
CA SER A 56 -8.64 5.15 -3.57
C SER A 56 -9.74 4.92 -2.53
#